data_AF-A0A9E5ETY6-F1
#
_entry.id   AF-A0A9E5ETY6-F1
#
_cell.length_a   1.000
_cell.length_b   1.000
_cell.length_c   1.000
_cell.angle_alpha   90.00
_cell.angle_beta   90.00
_cell.angle_gamma   90.00
#
_symmetry.space_group_name_H-M   'P 1'
#
loop_
_entity.id
_entity.type
_entity.pdbx_description
1 polymer ?
#
loop_
_entity_poly.entity_id
_entity_poly.type
_entity_poly.pdbx_seq_one_letter_code
_entity_poly.pdbx_strand_id
1 'polypeptide(L)' 'MRIRWRGLELPSRVNGDRSTLSDTYGKFYAEPFERGFGVSIGNSIRRILLSSLEG' A
#
# COMPACT_ATOMS: atom_id res chain seq x y z
N MET A 1 14.61 1.29 -6.07
CA MET A 1 15.08 2.58 -6.62
C MET A 1 14.28 3.68 -5.95
N ARG A 2 14.91 4.70 -5.35
CA ARG A 2 14.20 5.79 -4.64
C ARG A 2 13.78 6.85 -5.67
N ILE A 3 12.55 6.74 -6.17
CA ILE A 3 12.01 7.65 -7.19
C ILE A 3 11.33 8.82 -6.46
N ARG A 4 11.79 10.05 -6.74
CA ARG A 4 11.09 11.27 -6.32
C ARG A 4 10.33 11.82 -7.51
N TRP A 5 9.03 12.04 -7.35
CA TRP A 5 8.21 12.64 -8.39
C TRP A 5 7.55 13.91 -7.86
N ARG A 6 7.90 15.07 -8.44
CA ARG A 6 7.39 16.39 -8.02
C ARG A 6 7.53 16.67 -6.51
N GLY A 7 8.64 16.23 -5.93
CA GLY A 7 8.90 16.36 -4.50
C GLY A 7 8.43 15.17 -3.67
N LEU A 8 7.50 14.34 -4.18
CA LEU A 8 6.93 13.20 -3.46
C LEU A 8 7.87 11.99 -3.46
N GLU A 9 8.17 11.45 -2.27
CA GLU A 9 8.77 10.13 -2.15
C GLU A 9 7.74 9.03 -2.44
N LEU A 10 7.93 8.32 -3.57
CA LEU A 10 7.11 7.17 -3.90
C LEU A 10 7.59 5.92 -3.12
N PRO A 11 6.66 5.10 -2.61
CA PRO A 11 7.02 3.85 -1.94
C PRO A 11 7.74 2.95 -2.94
N SER A 12 8.94 2.52 -2.56
CA SER A 12 9.81 1.75 -3.45
C SER A 12 9.77 0.25 -3.18
N ARG A 13 9.12 -0.15 -2.07
CA ARG A 13 8.94 -1.55 -1.66
C ARG A 13 7.57 -1.76 -1.04
N VAL A 14 7.00 -2.91 -1.38
CA VAL A 14 5.86 -3.51 -0.70
C VAL A 14 6.33 -4.86 -0.18
N ASN A 15 6.31 -5.04 1.13
CA ASN A 15 6.72 -6.27 1.81
C ASN A 15 5.48 -6.95 2.40
N GLY A 16 5.29 -8.23 2.08
CA GLY A 16 4.27 -9.05 2.73
C GLY A 16 4.79 -9.70 4.00
N ASP A 17 3.99 -9.70 5.05
CA ASP A 17 4.25 -10.43 6.28
C ASP A 17 3.99 -11.92 6.05
N ARG A 18 5.05 -12.64 5.67
CA ARG A 18 4.98 -14.08 5.35
C ARG A 18 4.44 -14.94 6.49
N SER A 19 4.60 -14.50 7.74
CA SER A 19 4.09 -15.25 8.90
C SER A 19 2.56 -15.25 8.97
N THR A 20 1.94 -14.25 8.35
CA THR A 20 0.48 -14.08 8.35
C THR A 20 -0.18 -14.53 7.05
N LEU A 21 0.60 -14.80 6.00
CA LEU A 21 0.05 -15.06 4.68
C LEU A 21 -0.67 -16.41 4.65
N SER A 22 -1.95 -16.38 4.28
CA SER A 22 -2.80 -17.54 4.04
C SER A 22 -3.61 -17.36 2.75
N ASP A 23 -4.40 -18.36 2.38
CA ASP A 23 -5.25 -18.29 1.18
C ASP A 23 -6.29 -17.16 1.23
N THR A 24 -6.65 -16.69 2.43
CA THR A 24 -7.72 -15.70 2.65
C THR A 24 -7.26 -14.45 3.39
N TYR A 25 -6.01 -14.39 3.84
CA TYR A 25 -5.46 -13.24 4.56
C TYR A 25 -4.04 -12.92 4.13
N GLY A 26 -3.75 -11.64 3.93
CA GLY A 26 -2.41 -11.14 3.69
C GLY A 26 -2.22 -9.78 4.32
N LYS A 27 -1.12 -9.61 5.07
CA LYS A 27 -0.71 -8.33 5.64
C LYS A 27 0.49 -7.79 4.86
N PHE A 28 0.38 -6.56 4.37
CA PHE A 28 1.42 -5.92 3.58
C PHE A 28 1.81 -4.57 4.20
N TYR A 29 3.09 -4.24 4.11
CA TYR A 29 3.65 -2.96 4.51
C TYR A 29 4.29 -2.30 3.29
N ALA A 30 3.96 -1.04 3.04
CA ALA A 30 4.54 -0.26 1.96
C ALA A 30 5.24 0.97 2.54
N GLU A 31 6.48 1.20 2.13
CA GLU A 31 7.30 2.30 2.63
C GLU A 31 8.43 2.67 1.63
N PRO A 32 9.03 3.87 1.74
CA PRO A 32 8.64 4.99 2.59
C PRO A 32 7.48 5.81 2.00
N PHE A 33 6.73 6.48 2.87
CA PHE A 33 5.73 7.49 2.49
C PHE A 33 6.06 8.82 3.15
N GLU A 34 5.69 9.91 2.47
CA GLU A 34 5.64 11.22 3.13
C GLU A 34 4.56 11.26 4.21
N ARG A 35 4.77 12.14 5.20
CA ARG A 35 3.81 12.37 6.27
C ARG A 35 2.45 12.70 5.67
N GLY A 36 1.41 11.99 6.10
CA GLY A 36 0.03 12.16 5.63
C GLY A 36 -0.37 11.27 4.46
N PHE A 37 0.58 10.88 3.58
CA PHE A 37 0.26 10.08 2.38
C PHE A 37 -0.20 8.66 2.70
N GLY A 38 0.27 8.07 3.82
CA GLY A 38 -0.17 6.74 4.25
C GLY A 38 -1.69 6.65 4.43
N VAL A 39 -2.32 7.69 4.99
CA VAL A 39 -3.78 7.74 5.18
C VAL A 39 -4.49 7.96 3.85
N SER A 40 -4.02 8.90 3.03
CA SER A 40 -4.63 9.22 1.73
C SER A 40 -4.63 8.00 0.79
N ILE A 41 -3.50 7.31 0.68
CA ILE A 41 -3.34 6.12 -0.16
C ILE A 41 -4.10 4.93 0.45
N GLY A 42 -3.94 4.69 1.76
CA GLY A 42 -4.62 3.59 2.44
C GLY A 42 -6.15 3.68 2.34
N ASN A 43 -6.72 4.87 2.51
CA ASN A 43 -8.16 5.07 2.36
C ASN A 43 -8.62 4.87 0.91
N SER A 44 -7.84 5.31 -0.06
CA SER A 44 -8.14 5.13 -1.49
C SER A 44 -8.16 3.65 -1.87
N ILE A 45 -7.12 2.89 -1.47
CA ILE A 45 -7.02 1.44 -1.70
C ILE A 45 -8.17 0.71 -1.02
N ARG A 46 -8.46 1.03 0.25
CA ARG A 46 -9.60 0.43 0.98
C ARG A 46 -10.92 0.59 0.23
N ARG A 47 -11.19 1.79 -0.33
CA ARG A 47 -12.42 2.01 -1.10
C ARG A 47 -12.46 1.13 -2.35
N ILE A 48 -11.38 1.10 -3.14
CA ILE A 48 -11.30 0.30 -4.37
C ILE A 48 -11.49 -1.18 -4.06
N LEU A 49 -10.78 -1.70 -3.05
CA LEU A 49 -10.87 -3.12 -2.68
C LEU A 49 -12.29 -3.52 -2.23
N LEU A 50 -13.02 -2.62 -1.58
CA LEU A 50 -14.37 -2.90 -1.09
C LEU A 50 -15.48 -2.67 -2.13
N SER A 51 -15.28 -1.78 -3.11
CA SER A 51 -16.35 -1.35 -4.01
C SER A 51 -16.15 -1.68 -5.48
N SER A 52 -14.94 -2.10 -5.88
CA SER A 52 -14.55 -2.13 -7.30
C SER A 52 -13.79 -3.38 -7.70
N LEU A 53 -13.60 -4.34 -6.81
CA LEU A 53 -13.13 -5.67 -7.20
C LEU A 53 -14.32 -6.44 -7.77
N GLU A 54 -14.17 -6.87 -9.02
CA GLU A 54 -15.05 -7.87 -9.62
C GLU A 54 -14.58 -9.26 -9.19
N GLY A 55 -15.54 -10.11 -8.81
CA GLY A 55 -15.32 -11.45 -8.27
C GLY A 55 -16.62 -12.08 -7.87
#